data_AF-A0A1H4K5J3-F1
#
_entry.id   AF-A0A1H4K5J3-F1
#
_cell.length_a   1.000
_cell.length_b   1.000
_cell.length_c   1.000
_cell.angle_alpha   90.00
_cell.angle_beta   90.00
_cell.angle_gamma   90.00
#
_symmetry.space_group_name_H-M   'P 1'
#
loop_
_entity.id
_entity.type
_entity.pdbx_description
1 polymer ?
#
loop_
_entity_poly.entity_id
_entity_poly.type
_entity_poly.pdbx_seq_one_letter_code
_entity_poly.pdbx_strand_id
1 'polypeptide(L)'
;MTTTDAAAGGTTKRKINLAPIQKFGRSLMLPIAALPVAALLLRLGSADLLGADGLGWDNVAAVIGAAGGALFDNLPLLFAVGIAIGMAKKADGSTALAAVVGYLVFKGVGNVMSPYIVEGSTVDAAKLGTDGIQYGVLGGIVTGLVSAFLWQRYHRISLPPYLAFFGGRRFVPIITSFAMLVISVLMSFVYPAFDSGLTWLGESVTGNAVLGGFIYGTLNRLLIPLGLHHILNNPPWFVFGEYTDSSGAVWNGDIQRFLHGDPTAGAFMTGFFPIMMFALPAAAIAIWHEAKPQNKKLVGGIMLSAALTAFLTGVTEPLEFAFMFVAFPLYVIHAVLTGTSMALVNALGIKDGFGFSAGLFDYVLNFNIATKPLLIIPIGLAYAVVYYFLFRFVIRKWNLKTPGREDEGDVAGGSILEQDNKA
;
A
#
# COMPACT_ATOMS: atom_id res chain seq x y z
N MET A 1 -17.99 41.33 -48.23
CA MET A 1 -18.08 42.15 -46.99
C MET A 1 -19.43 41.86 -46.38
N THR A 2 -19.61 41.35 -45.17
CA THR A 2 -18.75 40.74 -44.14
C THR A 2 -19.77 40.27 -43.10
N THR A 3 -19.83 38.98 -42.82
CA THR A 3 -20.55 38.43 -41.67
C THR A 3 -19.53 37.60 -40.92
N THR A 4 -19.16 38.01 -39.71
CA THR A 4 -18.70 37.17 -38.58
C THR A 4 -17.98 38.05 -37.56
N ASP A 5 -18.50 38.09 -36.33
CA ASP A 5 -17.80 37.56 -35.16
C ASP A 5 -18.51 38.03 -33.87
N ALA A 6 -19.45 37.22 -33.41
CA ALA A 6 -19.87 37.23 -32.01
C ALA A 6 -19.01 36.19 -31.28
N ALA A 7 -17.96 36.67 -30.60
CA ALA A 7 -17.08 35.86 -29.79
C ALA A 7 -17.83 35.24 -28.61
N ALA A 8 -17.97 33.92 -28.62
CA ALA A 8 -18.41 33.15 -27.47
C ALA A 8 -17.26 33.02 -26.46
N GLY A 9 -17.36 33.75 -25.35
CA GLY A 9 -16.47 33.61 -24.19
C GLY A 9 -16.68 32.27 -23.48
N GLY A 10 -15.91 31.26 -23.88
CA GLY A 10 -15.84 29.98 -23.17
C GLY A 10 -14.99 30.10 -21.91
N THR A 11 -15.63 30.00 -20.74
CA THR A 11 -14.91 29.82 -19.47
C THR A 11 -14.11 28.52 -19.49
N THR A 12 -12.78 28.62 -19.57
CA THR A 12 -11.85 27.50 -19.47
C THR A 12 -11.94 26.92 -18.06
N LYS A 13 -12.69 25.82 -17.89
CA LYS A 13 -12.65 25.00 -16.67
C LYS A 13 -11.21 24.57 -16.45
N ARG A 14 -10.59 25.06 -15.36
CA ARG A 14 -9.24 24.69 -14.93
C ARG A 14 -9.19 23.17 -14.76
N LYS A 15 -8.58 22.45 -15.72
CA LYS A 15 -8.38 21.00 -15.60
C LYS A 15 -7.42 20.77 -14.44
N ILE A 16 -7.86 20.03 -13.42
CA ILE A 16 -7.00 19.65 -12.30
C ILE A 16 -5.89 18.75 -12.85
N ASN A 17 -4.63 19.16 -12.67
CA ASN A 17 -3.48 18.36 -13.07
C ASN A 17 -3.21 17.27 -12.02
N LEU A 18 -3.61 16.04 -12.31
CA LEU A 18 -3.43 14.89 -11.42
C LEU A 18 -2.03 14.26 -11.50
N ALA A 19 -1.18 14.69 -12.44
CA ALA A 19 0.13 14.07 -12.66
C ALA A 19 1.04 14.07 -11.41
N PRO A 20 1.10 15.12 -10.56
CA PRO A 20 1.90 15.09 -9.34
C PRO A 20 1.42 14.05 -8.33
N ILE A 21 0.09 13.88 -8.22
CA ILE A 21 -0.56 12.94 -7.31
C ILE A 21 -0.32 11.50 -7.79
N GLN A 22 -0.43 11.25 -9.09
CA GLN A 22 -0.11 9.95 -9.70
C GLN A 22 1.38 9.61 -9.57
N LYS A 23 2.27 10.60 -9.77
CA LYS A 23 3.71 10.43 -9.57
C LYS A 23 4.03 10.06 -8.12
N PHE A 24 3.37 10.73 -7.17
CA PHE A 24 3.48 10.40 -5.75
C PHE A 24 3.00 8.98 -5.46
N GLY A 25 1.81 8.58 -5.94
CA GLY A 25 1.30 7.21 -5.79
C GLY A 25 2.27 6.14 -6.32
N ARG A 26 2.85 6.35 -7.52
CA ARG A 26 3.88 5.44 -8.07
C ARG A 26 5.15 5.40 -7.23
N SER A 27 5.55 6.51 -6.62
CA SER A 27 6.74 6.54 -5.76
C SER A 27 6.59 5.71 -4.48
N LEU A 28 5.36 5.42 -4.05
CA LEU A 28 5.07 4.54 -2.91
C LEU A 28 5.26 3.05 -3.26
N MET A 29 5.28 2.66 -4.54
CA MET A 29 5.38 1.26 -4.95
C MET A 29 6.77 0.67 -4.68
N LEU A 30 7.84 1.45 -4.89
CA LEU A 30 9.22 0.99 -4.72
C LEU A 30 9.52 0.39 -3.33
N PRO A 31 9.18 1.05 -2.20
CA PRO A 31 9.36 0.46 -0.87
C PRO A 31 8.37 -0.68 -0.59
N ILE A 32 7.15 -0.60 -1.10
CA ILE A 32 6.12 -1.64 -0.93
C ILE A 32 6.53 -2.96 -1.58
N ALA A 33 7.29 -2.92 -2.68
CA ALA A 33 7.76 -4.11 -3.39
C ALA A 33 8.63 -5.05 -2.54
N ALA A 34 9.24 -4.57 -1.44
CA ALA A 34 10.04 -5.39 -0.52
C ALA A 34 9.20 -6.09 0.56
N LEU A 35 7.96 -5.62 0.79
CA LEU A 35 7.08 -6.16 1.84
C LEU A 35 6.69 -7.64 1.69
N PRO A 36 6.46 -8.22 0.50
CA PRO A 36 6.14 -9.65 0.41
C PRO A 36 7.25 -10.55 0.93
N VAL A 37 8.51 -10.21 0.62
CA VAL A 37 9.65 -10.97 1.12
C VAL A 37 9.82 -10.72 2.62
N ALA A 38 9.66 -9.48 3.09
CA ALA A 38 9.70 -9.16 4.51
C ALA A 38 8.67 -9.97 5.32
N ALA A 39 7.42 -9.97 4.86
CA ALA A 39 6.30 -10.70 5.43
C ALA A 39 6.56 -12.20 5.50
N LEU A 40 6.98 -12.79 4.38
CA LEU A 40 7.26 -14.22 4.29
C LEU A 40 8.37 -14.62 5.27
N LEU A 41 9.47 -13.87 5.30
CA LEU A 41 10.60 -14.15 6.20
C LEU A 41 10.16 -13.99 7.66
N LEU A 42 9.49 -12.89 8.01
CA LEU A 42 9.01 -12.66 9.37
C LEU A 42 8.10 -13.81 9.84
N ARG A 43 7.15 -14.20 8.98
CA ARG A 43 6.18 -15.24 9.31
C ARG A 43 6.83 -16.63 9.41
N LEU A 44 7.71 -16.99 8.48
CA LEU A 44 8.45 -18.26 8.56
C LEU A 44 9.28 -18.36 9.85
N GLY A 45 9.80 -17.24 10.35
CA GLY A 45 10.54 -17.17 11.61
C GLY A 45 9.70 -17.30 12.88
N SER A 46 8.37 -17.37 12.81
CA SER A 46 7.49 -17.48 13.98
C SER A 46 7.64 -18.82 14.72
N ALA A 47 7.28 -18.81 16.01
CA ALA A 47 7.37 -19.98 16.89
C ALA A 47 6.58 -21.20 16.38
N ASP A 48 5.39 -20.98 15.81
CA ASP A 48 4.48 -22.02 15.33
C ASP A 48 4.80 -22.53 13.91
N LEU A 49 5.82 -21.98 13.25
CA LEU A 49 6.32 -22.46 11.95
C LEU A 49 7.71 -23.10 12.08
N LEU A 50 8.79 -22.32 11.90
CA LEU A 50 10.14 -22.87 12.04
C LEU A 50 10.61 -22.96 13.50
N GLY A 51 10.01 -22.19 14.41
CA GLY A 51 10.44 -22.14 15.82
C GLY A 51 9.91 -23.27 16.70
N ALA A 52 9.91 -23.01 18.01
CA ALA A 52 9.75 -24.00 19.07
C ALA A 52 8.46 -24.82 19.00
N ASP A 53 7.35 -24.18 18.62
CA ASP A 53 6.03 -24.81 18.56
C ASP A 53 5.73 -25.47 17.21
N GLY A 54 6.62 -25.31 16.23
CA GLY A 54 6.55 -25.92 14.91
C GLY A 54 7.64 -26.97 14.68
N LEU A 55 8.68 -26.64 13.90
CA LEU A 55 9.79 -27.57 13.58
C LEU A 55 10.88 -27.65 14.67
N GLY A 56 10.86 -26.76 15.67
CA GLY A 56 11.87 -26.69 16.73
C GLY A 56 13.24 -26.17 16.25
N TRP A 57 13.29 -25.46 15.11
CA TRP A 57 14.52 -24.91 14.55
C TRP A 57 14.74 -23.46 15.03
N ASP A 58 14.73 -23.26 16.35
CA ASP A 58 14.68 -21.92 16.99
C ASP A 58 15.75 -20.95 16.46
N ASN A 59 16.99 -21.41 16.31
CA ASN A 59 18.07 -20.57 15.80
C ASN A 59 17.85 -20.16 14.34
N VAL A 60 17.30 -21.05 13.51
CA VAL A 60 16.97 -20.77 12.11
C VAL A 60 15.78 -19.82 12.03
N ALA A 61 14.75 -20.07 12.85
CA ALA A 61 13.56 -19.24 12.95
C ALA A 61 13.93 -17.81 13.36
N ALA A 62 14.79 -17.65 14.37
CA ALA A 62 15.28 -16.35 14.81
C ALA A 62 16.04 -15.60 13.70
N VAL A 63 16.92 -16.27 12.96
CA VAL A 63 17.68 -15.65 11.84
C VAL A 63 16.74 -15.20 10.72
N ILE A 64 15.80 -16.05 10.31
CA ILE A 64 14.88 -15.76 9.21
C ILE A 64 13.87 -14.67 9.63
N GLY A 65 13.31 -14.80 10.84
CA GLY A 65 12.39 -13.83 11.41
C GLY A 65 13.02 -12.45 11.55
N ALA A 66 14.26 -12.37 12.05
CA ALA A 66 15.00 -11.11 12.17
C ALA A 66 15.24 -10.42 10.82
N ALA A 67 15.50 -11.19 9.74
CA ALA A 67 15.66 -10.63 8.40
C ALA A 67 14.37 -9.97 7.89
N GLY A 68 13.21 -10.60 8.14
CA GLY A 68 11.90 -10.03 7.81
C GLY A 68 11.56 -8.82 8.68
N GLY A 69 11.73 -8.95 9.99
CA GLY A 69 11.48 -7.89 10.98
C GLY A 69 12.27 -6.62 10.70
N ALA A 70 13.55 -6.74 10.34
CA ALA A 70 14.41 -5.59 10.03
C ALA A 70 13.85 -4.67 8.93
N LEU A 71 13.11 -5.22 7.95
CA LEU A 71 12.47 -4.44 6.89
C LEU A 71 11.23 -3.69 7.40
N PHE A 72 10.43 -4.30 8.28
CA PHE A 72 9.28 -3.65 8.93
C PHE A 72 9.73 -2.58 9.92
N ASP A 73 10.75 -2.85 10.74
CA ASP A 73 11.31 -1.91 11.72
C ASP A 73 11.87 -0.63 11.06
N ASN A 74 12.31 -0.75 9.81
CA ASN A 74 12.86 0.36 9.02
C ASN A 74 11.92 0.82 7.91
N LEU A 75 10.64 0.44 7.96
CA LEU A 75 9.68 0.77 6.91
C LEU A 75 9.60 2.28 6.60
N PRO A 76 9.55 3.19 7.59
CA PRO A 76 9.57 4.63 7.30
C PRO A 76 10.81 5.10 6.53
N LEU A 77 11.98 4.52 6.81
CA LEU A 77 13.22 4.84 6.11
C LEU A 77 13.18 4.36 4.66
N LEU A 78 12.67 3.15 4.43
CA LEU A 78 12.45 2.62 3.08
C LEU A 78 11.51 3.53 2.28
N PHE A 79 10.44 4.02 2.90
CA PHE A 79 9.54 5.00 2.29
C PHE A 79 10.22 6.34 2.00
N ALA A 80 11.06 6.85 2.90
CA ALA A 80 11.82 8.08 2.65
C ALA A 80 12.68 7.97 1.39
N VAL A 81 13.41 6.86 1.25
CA VAL A 81 14.25 6.59 0.07
C VAL A 81 13.41 6.42 -1.19
N GLY A 82 12.37 5.57 -1.12
CA GLY A 82 11.50 5.27 -2.25
C GLY A 82 10.82 6.50 -2.84
N ILE A 83 10.29 7.36 -1.97
CA ILE A 83 9.64 8.60 -2.37
C ILE A 83 10.66 9.60 -2.89
N ALA A 84 11.83 9.72 -2.26
CA ALA A 84 12.87 10.63 -2.75
C ALA A 84 13.29 10.29 -4.18
N ILE A 85 13.52 9.01 -4.46
CA ILE A 85 13.86 8.49 -5.81
C ILE A 85 12.69 8.70 -6.77
N GLY A 86 11.49 8.23 -6.41
CA GLY A 86 10.33 8.27 -7.29
C GLY A 86 9.86 9.69 -7.60
N MET A 87 10.04 10.64 -6.69
CA MET A 87 9.65 12.04 -6.87
C MET A 87 10.70 12.91 -7.53
N ALA A 88 11.98 12.53 -7.49
CA ALA A 88 13.03 13.24 -8.21
C ALA A 88 12.77 13.22 -9.73
N LYS A 89 13.20 14.28 -10.44
CA LYS A 89 13.12 14.33 -11.91
C LYS A 89 14.16 13.42 -12.56
N LYS A 90 15.30 13.24 -11.90
CA LYS A 90 16.40 12.36 -12.30
C LYS A 90 17.08 11.87 -11.03
N ALA A 91 16.62 10.74 -10.50
CA ALA A 91 17.22 10.19 -9.30
C ALA A 91 18.66 9.73 -9.57
N ASP A 92 19.55 9.96 -8.61
CA ASP A 92 20.84 9.28 -8.52
C ASP A 92 21.10 8.90 -7.07
N GLY A 93 22.21 8.20 -6.80
CA GLY A 93 22.53 7.72 -5.44
C GLY A 93 22.56 8.82 -4.37
N SER A 94 22.80 10.08 -4.75
CA SER A 94 22.80 11.20 -3.79
C SER A 94 21.41 11.59 -3.32
N THR A 95 20.37 11.37 -4.15
CA THR A 95 18.97 11.57 -3.75
C THR A 95 18.57 10.58 -2.65
N ALA A 96 18.93 9.31 -2.82
CA ALA A 96 18.66 8.27 -1.83
C ALA A 96 19.43 8.53 -0.52
N LEU A 97 20.73 8.85 -0.63
CA LEU A 97 21.56 9.16 0.54
C LEU A 97 21.02 10.36 1.32
N ALA A 98 20.55 11.41 0.63
CA ALA A 98 19.94 12.57 1.28
C ALA A 98 18.68 12.19 2.08
N ALA A 99 17.86 11.28 1.57
CA ALA A 99 16.67 10.79 2.27
C ALA A 99 17.03 9.98 3.52
N VAL A 100 18.04 9.11 3.43
CA VAL A 100 18.53 8.35 4.59
C VAL A 100 19.03 9.30 5.68
N VAL A 101 19.92 10.21 5.30
CA VAL A 101 20.50 11.18 6.24
C VAL A 101 19.41 12.07 6.84
N GLY A 102 18.49 12.57 6.02
CA GLY A 102 17.35 13.37 6.47
C GLY A 102 16.45 12.62 7.47
N TYR A 103 16.16 11.34 7.21
CA TYR A 103 15.28 10.55 8.06
C TYR A 103 15.93 10.24 9.41
N LEU A 104 17.22 9.91 9.41
CA LEU A 104 17.97 9.68 10.65
C LEU A 104 18.02 10.94 11.52
N VAL A 105 18.18 12.12 10.92
CA VAL A 105 18.08 13.39 11.65
C VAL A 105 16.65 13.63 12.16
N PHE A 106 15.64 13.40 11.33
CA PHE A 106 14.23 13.55 11.72
C PHE A 106 13.89 12.66 12.93
N LYS A 107 14.25 11.37 12.88
CA LYS A 107 14.06 10.40 13.96
C LYS A 107 14.84 10.80 15.22
N GLY A 108 16.12 11.15 15.09
CA GLY A 108 16.95 11.54 16.23
C GLY A 108 16.43 12.78 16.96
N VAL A 109 16.00 13.80 16.23
CA VAL A 109 15.39 15.01 16.82
C VAL A 109 14.05 14.68 17.47
N GLY A 110 13.22 13.84 16.83
CA GLY A 110 11.95 13.39 17.39
C GLY A 110 12.15 12.71 18.74
N ASN A 111 13.11 11.79 18.85
CA ASN A 111 13.44 11.09 20.09
C ASN A 111 13.87 12.05 21.22
N VAL A 112 14.68 13.06 20.90
CA VAL A 112 15.08 14.10 21.87
C VAL A 112 13.87 14.94 22.32
N MET A 113 12.93 15.21 21.42
CA MET A 113 11.73 15.99 21.72
C MET A 113 10.67 15.20 22.49
N SER A 114 10.63 13.86 22.37
CA SER A 114 9.57 13.01 22.95
C SER A 114 9.30 13.25 24.44
N PRO A 115 10.30 13.30 25.34
CA PRO A 115 10.06 13.50 26.78
C PRO A 115 9.45 14.86 27.14
N TYR A 116 9.60 15.85 26.26
CA TYR A 116 9.08 17.22 26.47
C TYR A 116 7.67 17.41 25.94
N ILE A 117 7.21 16.50 25.07
CA ILE A 117 5.95 16.65 24.31
C ILE A 117 4.94 15.57 24.68
N VAL A 118 5.40 14.34 24.92
CA VAL A 118 4.55 13.17 25.19
C VAL A 118 4.62 12.86 26.68
N GLU A 119 3.51 13.06 27.38
CA GLU A 119 3.42 12.80 28.82
C GLU A 119 3.66 11.31 29.12
N GLY A 120 4.53 11.01 30.09
CA GLY A 120 4.89 9.63 30.45
C GLY A 120 5.90 8.96 29.52
N SER A 121 6.45 9.67 28.52
CA SER A 121 7.47 9.12 27.62
C SER A 121 8.76 8.78 28.37
N THR A 122 9.16 7.50 28.34
CA THR A 122 10.39 6.95 28.95
C THR A 122 11.57 6.89 27.97
N VAL A 123 11.45 7.58 26.83
CA VAL A 123 12.40 7.49 25.72
C VAL A 123 13.74 8.00 26.17
N ASP A 124 14.69 7.08 26.23
CA ASP A 124 16.09 7.41 26.39
C ASP A 124 16.55 8.10 25.09
N ALA A 125 16.83 9.40 25.15
CA ALA A 125 17.34 10.18 24.02
C ALA A 125 18.65 9.60 23.43
N ALA A 126 19.37 8.76 24.19
CA ALA A 126 20.58 8.07 23.74
C ALA A 126 20.29 6.73 23.02
N LYS A 127 19.08 6.18 23.11
CA LYS A 127 18.66 4.99 22.37
C LYS A 127 17.73 5.42 21.24
N LEU A 128 18.01 4.97 20.01
CA LEU A 128 17.05 5.07 18.90
C LEU A 128 15.87 4.09 19.13
N GLY A 129 15.15 4.26 20.24
CA GLY A 129 14.01 3.43 20.63
C GLY A 129 12.72 3.77 19.87
N THR A 130 11.73 2.92 20.08
CA THR A 130 10.38 2.97 19.50
C THR A 130 9.42 3.82 20.32
N ASP A 131 9.70 4.10 21.58
CA ASP A 131 8.77 4.89 22.40
C ASP A 131 8.84 6.39 21.98
N GLY A 132 7.76 7.16 22.13
CA GLY A 132 7.73 8.62 21.86
C GLY A 132 7.08 9.06 20.55
N ILE A 133 7.55 10.19 19.97
CA ILE A 133 6.99 10.81 18.77
C ILE A 133 7.19 9.90 17.55
N GLN A 134 6.10 9.26 17.11
CA GLN A 134 6.11 8.29 16.01
C GLN A 134 5.19 8.71 14.87
N TYR A 135 5.75 9.38 13.87
CA TYR A 135 5.04 9.61 12.62
C TYR A 135 5.02 8.40 11.68
N GLY A 136 5.74 7.32 12.02
CA GLY A 136 5.86 6.12 11.18
C GLY A 136 6.18 6.44 9.73
N VAL A 137 5.47 5.80 8.80
CA VAL A 137 5.62 6.00 7.36
C VAL A 137 5.41 7.46 6.93
N LEU A 138 4.59 8.25 7.65
CA LEU A 138 4.38 9.67 7.34
C LEU A 138 5.67 10.48 7.52
N GLY A 139 6.45 10.20 8.57
CA GLY A 139 7.78 10.81 8.76
C GLY A 139 8.72 10.48 7.60
N GLY A 140 8.65 9.24 7.10
CA GLY A 140 9.33 8.80 5.88
C GLY A 140 8.89 9.59 4.64
N ILE A 141 7.58 9.72 4.42
CA ILE A 141 6.99 10.47 3.30
C ILE A 141 7.47 11.92 3.28
N VAL A 142 7.35 12.63 4.41
CA VAL A 142 7.77 14.03 4.53
C VAL A 142 9.26 14.14 4.21
N THR A 143 10.08 13.28 4.79
CA THR A 143 11.53 13.26 4.53
C THR A 143 11.84 13.04 3.05
N GLY A 144 11.18 12.06 2.42
CA GLY A 144 11.39 11.75 1.01
C GLY A 144 11.02 12.91 0.08
N LEU A 145 9.90 13.57 0.34
CA LEU A 145 9.44 14.75 -0.41
C LEU A 145 10.41 15.93 -0.27
N VAL A 146 10.84 16.23 0.96
CA VAL A 146 11.83 17.30 1.24
C VAL A 146 13.15 16.99 0.56
N SER A 147 13.62 15.74 0.63
CA SER A 147 14.85 15.30 -0.01
C SER A 147 14.80 15.43 -1.53
N ALA A 148 13.70 15.00 -2.16
CA ALA A 148 13.50 15.16 -3.60
C ALA A 148 13.47 16.64 -4.01
N PHE A 149 12.80 17.49 -3.22
CA PHE A 149 12.72 18.93 -3.47
C PHE A 149 14.09 19.60 -3.37
N LEU A 150 14.83 19.37 -2.28
CA LEU A 150 16.14 19.96 -2.04
C LEU A 150 17.18 19.45 -3.06
N TRP A 151 17.11 18.18 -3.45
CA TRP A 151 17.94 17.65 -4.52
C TRP A 151 17.71 18.41 -5.84
N GLN A 152 16.44 18.58 -6.24
CA GLN A 152 16.11 19.31 -7.47
C GLN A 152 16.65 20.75 -7.44
N ARG A 153 16.60 21.40 -6.27
CA ARG A 153 17.02 22.79 -6.10
C ARG A 153 18.54 22.98 -6.00
N TYR A 154 19.26 22.03 -5.41
CA TYR A 154 20.65 22.23 -4.97
C TYR A 154 21.67 21.23 -5.53
N HIS A 155 21.28 20.20 -6.29
CA HIS A 155 22.22 19.21 -6.83
C HIS A 155 23.35 19.78 -7.72
N ARG A 156 23.22 21.03 -8.20
CA ARG A 156 24.25 21.75 -8.99
C ARG A 156 24.74 23.02 -8.32
N ILE A 157 24.55 23.17 -7.01
CA ILE A 157 24.99 24.37 -6.29
C ILE A 157 26.52 24.52 -6.39
N SER A 158 26.99 25.74 -6.64
CA SER A 158 28.40 26.10 -6.61
C SER A 158 28.67 26.87 -5.32
N LEU A 159 29.63 26.40 -4.52
CA LEU A 159 30.04 27.04 -3.28
C LEU A 159 31.38 27.76 -3.47
N PRO A 160 31.73 28.73 -2.60
CA PRO A 160 33.04 29.38 -2.62
C PRO A 160 34.20 28.36 -2.52
N PRO A 161 35.42 28.71 -2.98
CA PRO A 161 36.53 27.76 -3.07
C PRO A 161 36.83 26.97 -1.78
N TYR A 162 36.73 27.63 -0.61
CA TYR A 162 36.98 26.99 0.69
C TYR A 162 35.89 25.99 1.13
N LEU A 163 34.72 26.00 0.49
CA LEU A 163 33.62 25.02 0.68
C LEU A 163 33.35 24.17 -0.58
N ALA A 164 34.18 24.29 -1.62
CA ALA A 164 33.93 23.64 -2.91
C ALA A 164 33.78 22.11 -2.80
N PHE A 165 34.42 21.49 -1.79
CA PHE A 165 34.27 20.06 -1.48
C PHE A 165 32.81 19.66 -1.24
N PHE A 166 32.02 20.54 -0.62
CA PHE A 166 30.61 20.32 -0.28
C PHE A 166 29.65 20.73 -1.42
N GLY A 167 30.15 21.22 -2.56
CA GLY A 167 29.32 21.67 -3.66
C GLY A 167 28.58 20.56 -4.42
N GLY A 168 27.63 20.95 -5.26
CA GLY A 168 26.85 20.06 -6.12
C GLY A 168 26.03 19.04 -5.32
N ARG A 169 26.06 17.77 -5.75
CA ARG A 169 25.27 16.68 -5.16
C ARG A 169 25.61 16.39 -3.69
N ARG A 170 26.85 16.66 -3.27
CA ARG A 170 27.30 16.44 -1.88
C ARG A 170 26.66 17.41 -0.90
N PHE A 171 26.21 18.56 -1.40
CA PHE A 171 25.49 19.55 -0.59
C PHE A 171 24.11 19.04 -0.17
N VAL A 172 23.50 18.18 -0.99
CA VAL A 172 22.08 17.80 -0.83
C VAL A 172 21.83 17.09 0.50
N PRO A 173 22.58 16.03 0.91
CA PRO A 173 22.39 15.45 2.23
C PRO A 173 22.57 16.46 3.38
N ILE A 174 23.51 17.40 3.24
CA ILE A 174 23.81 18.41 4.28
C ILE A 174 22.63 19.35 4.47
N ILE A 175 22.12 19.96 3.40
CA ILE A 175 20.97 20.87 3.50
C ILE A 175 19.71 20.13 3.92
N THR A 176 19.54 18.87 3.51
CA THR A 176 18.45 18.03 3.97
C THR A 176 18.54 17.77 5.48
N SER A 177 19.71 17.50 6.06
CA SER A 177 19.87 17.38 7.51
C SER A 177 19.38 18.61 8.25
N PHE A 178 19.81 19.81 7.83
CA PHE A 178 19.39 21.06 8.46
C PHE A 178 17.89 21.31 8.30
N ALA A 179 17.33 21.05 7.12
CA ALA A 179 15.90 21.17 6.89
C ALA A 179 15.10 20.19 7.78
N MET A 180 15.53 18.93 7.86
CA MET A 180 14.83 17.91 8.65
C MET A 180 14.98 18.12 10.15
N LEU A 181 16.05 18.76 10.63
CA LEU A 181 16.15 19.20 12.01
C LEU A 181 15.01 20.18 12.34
N VAL A 182 14.87 21.24 11.54
CA VAL A 182 13.83 22.26 11.76
C VAL A 182 12.44 21.66 11.62
N ILE A 183 12.22 20.84 10.58
CA ILE A 183 10.93 20.19 10.33
C ILE A 183 10.57 19.24 11.47
N SER A 184 11.52 18.46 11.98
CA SER A 184 11.26 17.53 13.09
C SER A 184 10.85 18.28 14.36
N VAL A 185 11.57 19.34 14.75
CA VAL A 185 11.17 20.19 15.90
C VAL A 185 9.75 20.73 15.74
N LEU A 186 9.42 21.27 14.56
CA LEU A 186 8.08 21.81 14.31
C LEU A 186 7.01 20.72 14.35
N MET A 187 7.27 19.56 13.73
CA MET A 187 6.37 18.42 13.76
C MET A 187 6.22 17.83 15.17
N SER A 188 7.23 17.91 16.03
CA SER A 188 7.11 17.47 17.42
C SER A 188 6.01 18.23 18.16
N PHE A 189 5.92 19.56 18.00
CA PHE A 189 4.84 20.33 18.63
C PHE A 189 3.45 20.02 18.07
N VAL A 190 3.37 19.57 16.81
CA VAL A 190 2.10 19.17 16.17
C VAL A 190 1.71 17.74 16.56
N TYR A 191 2.64 16.94 17.07
CA TYR A 191 2.45 15.51 17.30
C TYR A 191 1.26 15.17 18.21
N PRO A 192 1.03 15.81 19.37
CA PRO A 192 -0.09 15.45 20.23
C PRO A 192 -1.46 15.60 19.54
N ALA A 193 -1.62 16.65 18.72
CA ALA A 193 -2.84 16.87 17.95
C ALA A 193 -2.97 15.86 16.79
N PHE A 194 -1.85 15.55 16.13
CA PHE A 194 -1.81 14.52 15.10
C PHE A 194 -2.20 13.15 15.67
N ASP A 195 -1.57 12.74 16.77
CA ASP A 195 -1.81 11.49 17.48
C ASP A 195 -3.26 11.39 17.96
N SER A 196 -3.78 12.43 18.60
CA SER A 196 -5.20 12.48 19.01
C SER A 196 -6.16 12.34 17.83
N GLY A 197 -5.89 13.04 16.71
CA GLY A 197 -6.71 12.96 15.50
C GLY A 197 -6.64 11.60 14.82
N LEU A 198 -5.46 10.98 14.84
CA LEU A 198 -5.20 9.64 14.31
C LEU A 198 -5.90 8.56 15.16
N THR A 199 -5.83 8.68 16.48
CA THR A 199 -6.55 7.82 17.44
C THR A 199 -8.05 7.96 17.27
N TRP A 200 -8.59 9.19 17.19
CA TRP A 200 -10.01 9.42 16.94
C TRP A 200 -10.47 8.83 15.60
N LEU A 201 -9.70 9.01 14.53
CA LEU A 201 -9.99 8.40 13.23
C LEU A 201 -9.95 6.87 13.33
N GLY A 202 -8.93 6.32 13.99
CA GLY A 202 -8.77 4.89 14.23
C GLY A 202 -9.99 4.33 14.96
N GLU A 203 -10.33 4.88 16.12
CA GLU A 203 -11.49 4.51 16.95
C GLU A 203 -12.82 4.67 16.21
N SER A 204 -12.98 5.73 15.41
CA SER A 204 -14.20 5.95 14.64
C SER A 204 -14.39 4.89 13.56
N VAL A 205 -13.30 4.42 12.94
CA VAL A 205 -13.34 3.41 11.87
C VAL A 205 -13.38 1.99 12.47
N THR A 206 -12.76 1.75 13.64
CA THR A 206 -12.77 0.44 14.32
C THR A 206 -13.98 0.23 15.21
N GLY A 207 -14.64 1.30 15.70
CA GLY A 207 -15.82 1.24 16.57
C GLY A 207 -17.04 0.56 15.94
N ASN A 208 -17.07 0.44 14.61
CA ASN A 208 -17.94 -0.47 13.90
C ASN A 208 -17.16 -1.16 12.78
N ALA A 209 -16.47 -2.25 13.11
CA ALA A 209 -15.66 -3.02 12.15
C ALA A 209 -16.45 -3.46 10.90
N VAL A 210 -17.77 -3.68 10.99
CA VAL A 210 -18.60 -4.06 9.84
C VAL A 210 -18.73 -2.90 8.86
N LEU A 211 -19.19 -1.73 9.33
CA LEU A 211 -19.36 -0.55 8.48
C LEU A 211 -18.01 0.05 8.06
N GLY A 212 -17.05 0.11 8.99
CA GLY A 212 -15.69 0.56 8.72
C GLY A 212 -15.01 -0.30 7.66
N GLY A 213 -15.12 -1.64 7.79
CA GLY A 213 -14.63 -2.58 6.78
C GLY A 213 -15.31 -2.40 5.42
N PHE A 214 -16.62 -2.16 5.38
CA PHE A 214 -17.34 -1.86 4.14
C PHE A 214 -16.78 -0.63 3.43
N ILE A 215 -16.74 0.50 4.13
CA ILE A 215 -16.28 1.79 3.59
C ILE A 215 -14.82 1.66 3.15
N TYR A 216 -13.98 1.08 3.99
CA TYR A 216 -12.57 0.86 3.70
C TYR A 216 -12.38 0.00 2.44
N GLY A 217 -13.01 -1.18 2.36
CA GLY A 217 -12.88 -2.08 1.21
C GLY A 217 -13.34 -1.44 -0.10
N THR A 218 -14.45 -0.69 -0.07
CA THR A 218 -14.95 0.04 -1.24
C THR A 218 -14.02 1.17 -1.67
N LEU A 219 -13.59 2.04 -0.75
CA LEU A 219 -12.69 3.14 -1.07
C LEU A 219 -11.32 2.63 -1.52
N ASN A 220 -10.81 1.57 -0.91
CA ASN A 220 -9.55 0.93 -1.29
C ASN A 220 -9.56 0.56 -2.77
N ARG A 221 -10.61 -0.14 -3.25
CA ARG A 221 -10.73 -0.46 -4.67
C ARG A 221 -10.89 0.79 -5.52
N LEU A 222 -11.81 1.70 -5.19
CA LEU A 222 -12.03 2.92 -6.00
C LEU A 222 -10.78 3.79 -6.20
N LEU A 223 -9.81 3.73 -5.28
CA LEU A 223 -8.57 4.51 -5.30
C LEU A 223 -7.39 3.84 -6.04
N ILE A 224 -7.51 2.57 -6.44
CA ILE A 224 -6.48 1.86 -7.22
C ILE A 224 -6.13 2.54 -8.55
N PRO A 225 -7.08 3.00 -9.40
CA PRO A 225 -6.71 3.64 -10.68
C PRO A 225 -5.87 4.91 -10.50
N LEU A 226 -5.90 5.50 -9.30
CA LEU A 226 -5.12 6.69 -8.94
C LEU A 226 -3.84 6.35 -8.17
N GLY A 227 -3.62 5.07 -7.82
CA GLY A 227 -2.56 4.64 -6.90
C GLY A 227 -2.71 5.15 -5.47
N LEU A 228 -3.86 5.75 -5.14
CA LEU A 228 -4.11 6.41 -3.85
C LEU A 228 -4.52 5.43 -2.74
N HIS A 229 -4.83 4.20 -3.10
CA HIS A 229 -5.19 3.15 -2.15
C HIS A 229 -4.04 2.86 -1.16
N HIS A 230 -2.77 2.97 -1.56
CA HIS A 230 -1.65 2.83 -0.63
C HIS A 230 -1.67 3.89 0.49
N ILE A 231 -2.15 5.11 0.20
CA ILE A 231 -2.33 6.16 1.22
C ILE A 231 -3.47 5.79 2.16
N LEU A 232 -4.58 5.28 1.62
CA LEU A 232 -5.71 4.81 2.42
C LEU A 232 -5.32 3.63 3.33
N ASN A 233 -4.47 2.74 2.84
CA ASN A 233 -4.06 1.53 3.56
C ASN A 233 -3.13 1.83 4.73
N ASN A 234 -2.33 2.89 4.62
CA ASN A 234 -1.25 3.13 5.57
C ASN A 234 -1.74 3.28 7.02
N PRO A 235 -2.75 4.12 7.32
CA PRO A 235 -3.27 4.21 8.68
C PRO A 235 -3.82 2.89 9.25
N PRO A 236 -4.79 2.19 8.62
CA PRO A 236 -5.33 0.95 9.18
C PRO A 236 -4.28 -0.15 9.29
N TRP A 237 -3.41 -0.33 8.29
CA TRP A 237 -2.49 -1.47 8.28
C TRP A 237 -1.25 -1.30 9.17
N PHE A 238 -0.75 -0.07 9.35
CA PHE A 238 0.53 0.17 10.03
C PHE A 238 0.46 1.09 11.24
N VAL A 239 -0.68 1.75 11.50
CA VAL A 239 -0.73 2.84 12.48
C VAL A 239 -1.87 2.68 13.49
N PHE A 240 -3.07 2.31 13.04
CA PHE A 240 -4.25 2.28 13.90
C PHE A 240 -4.28 1.10 14.86
N GLY A 241 -4.68 1.42 16.09
CA GLY A 241 -4.78 0.47 17.20
C GLY A 241 -3.41 0.07 17.74
N GLU A 242 -3.43 -0.40 18.97
CA GLU A 242 -2.25 -0.77 19.75
C GLU A 242 -2.49 -2.13 20.39
N TYR A 243 -1.47 -2.96 20.40
CA TYR A 243 -1.46 -4.25 21.09
C TYR A 243 -0.12 -4.45 21.78
N THR A 244 -0.14 -4.70 23.08
CA THR A 244 1.05 -5.11 23.83
C THR A 244 1.06 -6.63 23.91
N ASP A 245 2.11 -7.25 23.38
CA ASP A 245 2.26 -8.71 23.42
C ASP A 245 2.80 -9.23 24.77
N SER A 246 2.97 -10.54 24.90
CA SER A 246 3.47 -11.18 26.12
C SER A 246 4.90 -10.81 26.49
N SER A 247 5.69 -10.25 25.56
CA SER A 247 7.04 -9.76 25.81
C SER A 247 7.07 -8.32 26.32
N GLY A 248 5.93 -7.62 26.28
CA GLY A 248 5.83 -6.19 26.57
C GLY A 248 6.15 -5.29 25.38
N ALA A 249 6.33 -5.85 24.19
CA ALA A 249 6.50 -5.08 22.96
C ALA A 249 5.14 -4.54 22.48
N VAL A 250 5.14 -3.30 22.01
CA VAL A 250 3.95 -2.60 21.52
C VAL A 250 3.91 -2.65 19.99
N TRP A 251 2.79 -3.13 19.44
CA TRP A 251 2.57 -3.31 18.02
C TRP A 251 1.38 -2.46 17.53
N ASN A 252 1.59 -1.75 16.43
CA ASN A 252 0.61 -0.83 15.86
C ASN A 252 0.21 -1.25 14.45
N GLY A 253 -1.04 -0.96 14.09
CA GLY A 253 -1.59 -1.31 12.78
C GLY A 253 -2.03 -2.77 12.67
N ASP A 254 -3.06 -2.99 11.86
CA ASP A 254 -3.76 -4.27 11.74
C ASP A 254 -2.81 -5.43 11.37
N ILE A 255 -1.78 -5.17 10.56
CA ILE A 255 -0.80 -6.19 10.13
C ILE A 255 0.04 -6.67 11.32
N GLN A 256 0.75 -5.76 11.99
CA GLN A 256 1.69 -6.14 13.05
C GLN A 256 0.96 -6.68 14.27
N ARG A 257 -0.20 -6.10 14.60
CA ARG A 257 -1.06 -6.61 15.67
C ARG A 257 -1.49 -8.06 15.40
N PHE A 258 -1.95 -8.36 14.18
CA PHE A 258 -2.35 -9.72 13.80
C PHE A 258 -1.16 -10.70 13.85
N LEU A 259 -0.01 -10.32 13.27
CA LEU A 259 1.19 -11.18 13.24
C LEU A 259 1.77 -11.48 14.63
N HIS A 260 1.51 -10.61 15.61
CA HIS A 260 1.90 -10.80 17.02
C HIS A 260 0.77 -11.34 17.92
N GLY A 261 -0.33 -11.81 17.32
CA GLY A 261 -1.36 -12.58 18.02
C GLY A 261 -2.48 -11.76 18.65
N ASP A 262 -2.70 -10.51 18.25
CA ASP A 262 -3.87 -9.74 18.67
C ASP A 262 -5.17 -10.37 18.12
N PRO A 263 -6.07 -10.89 18.97
CA PRO A 263 -7.30 -11.54 18.53
C PRO A 263 -8.34 -10.58 17.92
N THR A 264 -8.13 -9.27 18.05
CA THR A 264 -9.03 -8.23 17.51
C THR A 264 -8.59 -7.70 16.14
N ALA A 265 -7.35 -7.97 15.73
CA ALA A 265 -6.76 -7.54 14.47
C ALA A 265 -7.25 -8.36 13.27
N GLY A 266 -7.12 -7.79 12.07
CA GLY A 266 -7.54 -8.35 10.78
C GLY A 266 -8.79 -7.68 10.18
N ALA A 267 -9.37 -6.69 10.88
CA ALA A 267 -10.63 -6.06 10.47
C ALA A 267 -10.55 -5.33 9.10
N PHE A 268 -9.37 -4.85 8.71
CA PHE A 268 -9.11 -4.17 7.44
C PHE A 268 -8.32 -5.05 6.46
N MET A 269 -8.29 -6.37 6.72
CA MET A 269 -7.47 -7.32 5.99
C MET A 269 -8.30 -8.50 5.49
N THR A 270 -9.03 -9.17 6.39
CA THR A 270 -9.66 -10.47 6.12
C THR A 270 -10.59 -10.48 4.90
N GLY A 271 -11.31 -9.38 4.64
CA GLY A 271 -12.28 -9.31 3.55
C GLY A 271 -11.68 -9.32 2.15
N PHE A 272 -10.35 -9.15 2.03
CA PHE A 272 -9.66 -9.28 0.75
C PHE A 272 -9.51 -10.74 0.31
N PHE A 273 -9.35 -11.71 1.22
CA PHE A 273 -9.15 -13.13 0.86
C PHE A 273 -10.28 -13.70 -0.01
N PRO A 274 -11.58 -13.55 0.34
CA PRO A 274 -12.67 -14.02 -0.53
C PRO A 274 -12.65 -13.39 -1.93
N ILE A 275 -12.16 -12.17 -2.05
CA ILE A 275 -12.12 -11.43 -3.32
C ILE A 275 -10.94 -11.88 -4.17
N MET A 276 -9.73 -11.84 -3.60
CA MET A 276 -8.48 -12.12 -4.31
C MET A 276 -8.35 -13.60 -4.68
N MET A 277 -8.72 -14.51 -3.76
CA MET A 277 -8.58 -15.95 -3.98
C MET A 277 -9.71 -16.56 -4.82
N PHE A 278 -10.90 -15.94 -4.86
CA PHE A 278 -12.06 -16.60 -5.46
C PHE A 278 -12.82 -15.70 -6.43
N ALA A 279 -13.24 -14.52 -5.99
CA ALA A 279 -14.09 -13.63 -6.79
C ALA A 279 -13.39 -13.15 -8.08
N LEU A 280 -12.13 -12.69 -7.96
CA LEU A 280 -11.33 -12.20 -9.07
C LEU A 280 -10.97 -13.31 -10.07
N PRO A 281 -10.48 -14.49 -9.65
CA PRO A 281 -10.34 -15.62 -10.56
C PRO A 281 -11.64 -15.98 -11.31
N ALA A 282 -12.79 -15.93 -10.64
CA ALA A 282 -14.08 -16.17 -11.29
C ALA A 282 -14.45 -15.07 -12.31
N ALA A 283 -14.13 -13.80 -12.02
CA ALA A 283 -14.26 -12.71 -12.97
C ALA A 283 -13.33 -12.88 -14.20
N ALA A 284 -12.11 -13.37 -13.99
CA ALA A 284 -11.17 -13.66 -15.07
C ALA A 284 -11.73 -14.74 -16.03
N ILE A 285 -12.32 -15.81 -15.46
CA ILE A 285 -13.01 -16.85 -16.23
C ILE A 285 -14.23 -16.27 -16.97
N ALA A 286 -14.99 -15.38 -16.33
CA ALA A 286 -16.12 -14.70 -16.99
C ALA A 286 -15.67 -13.86 -18.19
N ILE A 287 -14.60 -13.05 -18.04
CA ILE A 287 -14.03 -12.25 -19.14
C ILE A 287 -13.57 -13.16 -20.28
N TRP A 288 -12.87 -14.25 -19.96
CA TRP A 288 -12.43 -15.23 -20.95
C TRP A 288 -13.62 -15.84 -21.71
N HIS A 289 -14.68 -16.25 -21.01
CA HIS A 289 -15.85 -16.86 -21.64
C HIS A 289 -16.62 -15.90 -22.55
N GLU A 290 -16.58 -14.60 -22.26
CA GLU A 290 -17.23 -13.55 -23.05
C GLU A 290 -16.37 -13.02 -24.21
N ALA A 291 -15.10 -13.41 -24.33
CA ALA A 291 -14.25 -13.03 -25.48
C ALA A 291 -14.78 -13.63 -26.80
N LYS A 292 -14.53 -12.92 -27.92
CA LYS A 292 -14.87 -13.40 -29.27
C LYS A 292 -14.15 -14.73 -29.56
N PRO A 293 -14.75 -15.70 -30.29
CA PRO A 293 -14.18 -17.03 -30.52
C PRO A 293 -12.71 -17.03 -30.96
N GLN A 294 -12.34 -16.11 -31.86
CA GLN A 294 -10.98 -15.94 -32.36
C GLN A 294 -9.97 -15.49 -31.29
N ASN A 295 -10.42 -14.76 -30.26
CA ASN A 295 -9.57 -14.18 -29.22
C ASN A 295 -9.51 -15.05 -27.95
N LYS A 296 -10.36 -16.09 -27.83
CA LYS A 296 -10.50 -16.89 -26.61
C LYS A 296 -9.20 -17.53 -26.14
N LYS A 297 -8.33 -17.98 -27.05
CA LYS A 297 -7.05 -18.60 -26.67
C LYS A 297 -6.11 -17.58 -26.03
N LEU A 298 -5.99 -16.40 -26.62
CA LEU A 298 -5.14 -15.31 -26.13
C LEU A 298 -5.66 -14.78 -24.79
N VAL A 299 -6.94 -14.40 -24.73
CA VAL A 299 -7.56 -13.86 -23.51
C VAL A 299 -7.53 -14.89 -22.39
N GLY A 300 -7.78 -16.17 -22.68
CA GLY A 300 -7.70 -17.23 -21.70
C GLY A 300 -6.33 -17.33 -21.03
N GLY A 301 -5.24 -17.23 -21.81
CA GLY A 301 -3.88 -17.23 -21.26
C GLY A 301 -3.62 -16.03 -20.34
N ILE A 302 -3.98 -14.82 -20.77
CA ILE A 302 -3.78 -13.59 -19.98
C ILE A 302 -4.62 -13.63 -18.69
N MET A 303 -5.90 -13.97 -18.80
CA MET A 303 -6.81 -14.04 -17.65
C MET A 303 -6.42 -15.14 -16.66
N LEU A 304 -5.98 -16.30 -17.14
CA LEU A 304 -5.49 -17.37 -16.26
C LEU A 304 -4.23 -16.93 -15.50
N SER A 305 -3.27 -16.29 -16.17
CA SER A 305 -2.05 -15.79 -15.52
C SER A 305 -2.40 -14.75 -14.45
N ALA A 306 -3.23 -13.76 -14.79
CA ALA A 306 -3.63 -12.72 -13.86
C ALA A 306 -4.46 -13.26 -12.69
N ALA A 307 -5.35 -14.22 -12.93
CA ALA A 307 -6.09 -14.93 -11.89
C ALA A 307 -5.19 -15.73 -10.95
N LEU A 308 -4.17 -16.41 -11.49
CA LEU A 308 -3.23 -17.18 -10.69
C LEU A 308 -2.38 -16.25 -9.81
N THR A 309 -1.95 -15.11 -10.35
CA THR A 309 -1.26 -14.07 -9.57
C THR A 309 -2.15 -13.57 -8.42
N ALA A 310 -3.39 -13.16 -8.71
CA ALA A 310 -4.33 -12.73 -7.66
C ALA A 310 -4.59 -13.83 -6.62
N PHE A 311 -4.77 -15.07 -7.06
CA PHE A 311 -5.02 -16.21 -6.18
C PHE A 311 -3.83 -16.52 -5.26
N LEU A 312 -2.61 -16.61 -5.81
CA LEU A 312 -1.43 -17.02 -5.05
C LEU A 312 -0.90 -15.90 -4.15
N THR A 313 -0.78 -14.69 -4.70
CA THR A 313 -0.05 -13.59 -4.06
C THR A 313 -0.95 -12.45 -3.61
N GLY A 314 -2.23 -12.45 -3.96
CA GLY A 314 -3.14 -11.34 -3.67
C GLY A 314 -2.92 -10.10 -4.55
N VAL A 315 -2.01 -10.12 -5.52
CA VAL A 315 -1.78 -8.98 -6.43
C VAL A 315 -2.88 -8.94 -7.48
N THR A 316 -3.68 -7.87 -7.49
CA THR A 316 -4.93 -7.79 -8.28
C THR A 316 -4.81 -6.93 -9.52
N GLU A 317 -3.80 -6.05 -9.58
CA GLU A 317 -3.62 -5.04 -10.61
C GLU A 317 -3.60 -5.61 -12.04
N PRO A 318 -2.87 -6.71 -12.35
CA PRO A 318 -2.87 -7.25 -13.71
C PRO A 318 -4.26 -7.65 -14.21
N LEU A 319 -5.16 -8.04 -13.30
CA LEU A 319 -6.53 -8.43 -13.65
C LEU A 319 -7.49 -7.24 -13.63
N GLU A 320 -7.43 -6.41 -12.58
CA GLU A 320 -8.30 -5.24 -12.44
C GLU A 320 -8.08 -4.24 -13.59
N PHE A 321 -6.83 -4.03 -14.00
CA PHE A 321 -6.49 -3.10 -15.07
C PHE A 321 -7.05 -3.55 -16.41
N ALA A 322 -7.27 -4.85 -16.60
CA ALA A 322 -7.83 -5.41 -17.82
C ALA A 322 -9.30 -5.00 -18.05
N PHE A 323 -10.04 -4.61 -17.01
CA PHE A 323 -11.44 -4.19 -17.15
C PHE A 323 -11.76 -2.82 -16.55
N MET A 324 -10.93 -2.25 -15.68
CA MET A 324 -11.27 -1.03 -14.95
C MET A 324 -11.54 0.19 -15.84
N PHE A 325 -10.82 0.32 -16.97
CA PHE A 325 -10.94 1.46 -17.88
C PHE A 325 -11.97 1.23 -18.98
N VAL A 326 -12.11 -0.02 -19.44
CA VAL A 326 -13.01 -0.41 -20.54
C VAL A 326 -14.41 -0.82 -20.06
N ALA A 327 -14.54 -1.12 -18.77
CA ALA A 327 -15.76 -1.59 -18.11
C ALA A 327 -15.90 -0.92 -16.72
N PHE A 328 -15.74 0.41 -16.65
CA PHE A 328 -15.78 1.16 -15.39
C PHE A 328 -17.00 0.87 -14.48
N PRO A 329 -18.24 0.71 -15.00
CA PRO A 329 -19.36 0.31 -14.14
C PRO A 329 -19.12 -1.02 -13.40
N LEU A 330 -18.49 -1.98 -14.06
CA LEU A 330 -18.13 -3.29 -13.48
C LEU A 330 -17.08 -3.13 -12.38
N TYR A 331 -16.18 -2.16 -12.54
CA TYR A 331 -15.19 -1.81 -11.54
C TYR A 331 -15.80 -1.20 -10.27
N VAL A 332 -16.79 -0.31 -10.42
CA VAL A 332 -17.53 0.24 -9.27
C VAL A 332 -18.27 -0.87 -8.52
N ILE A 333 -18.89 -1.82 -9.24
CA ILE A 333 -19.56 -2.95 -8.60
C ILE A 333 -18.55 -3.84 -7.87
N HIS A 334 -17.40 -4.13 -8.49
CA HIS A 334 -16.30 -4.85 -7.84
C HIS A 334 -15.84 -4.17 -6.54
N ALA A 335 -15.73 -2.84 -6.52
CA ALA A 335 -15.39 -2.08 -5.33
C ALA A 335 -16.42 -2.23 -4.20
N VAL A 336 -17.71 -2.11 -4.53
CA VAL A 336 -18.79 -2.29 -3.54
C VAL A 336 -18.78 -3.72 -3.00
N LEU A 337 -18.64 -4.72 -3.86
CA LEU A 337 -18.60 -6.13 -3.45
C LEU A 337 -17.38 -6.47 -2.58
N THR A 338 -16.27 -5.75 -2.77
CA THR A 338 -15.10 -5.88 -1.88
C THR A 338 -15.41 -5.30 -0.50
N GLY A 339 -16.11 -4.17 -0.44
CA GLY A 339 -16.66 -3.65 0.82
C GLY A 339 -17.63 -4.61 1.49
N THR A 340 -18.56 -5.23 0.75
CA THR A 340 -19.48 -6.21 1.35
C THR A 340 -18.76 -7.45 1.87
N SER A 341 -17.66 -7.85 1.23
CA SER A 341 -16.81 -8.97 1.69
C SER A 341 -16.20 -8.65 3.05
N MET A 342 -15.60 -7.47 3.19
CA MET A 342 -15.08 -6.94 4.45
C MET A 342 -16.15 -6.88 5.55
N ALA A 343 -17.31 -6.31 5.23
CA ALA A 343 -18.42 -6.21 6.16
C ALA A 343 -18.86 -7.59 6.68
N LEU A 344 -19.03 -8.55 5.76
CA LEU A 344 -19.50 -9.89 6.08
C LEU A 344 -18.53 -10.65 6.97
N VAL A 345 -17.23 -10.69 6.63
CA VAL A 345 -16.25 -11.41 7.45
C VAL A 345 -16.10 -10.78 8.83
N ASN A 346 -16.17 -9.45 8.93
CA ASN A 346 -16.17 -8.74 10.21
C ASN A 346 -17.43 -9.04 11.03
N ALA A 347 -18.61 -9.09 10.41
CA ALA A 347 -19.86 -9.43 11.09
C ALA A 347 -19.88 -10.86 11.64
N LEU A 348 -19.21 -11.79 10.96
CA LEU A 348 -19.06 -13.19 11.39
C LEU A 348 -17.89 -13.41 12.37
N GLY A 349 -17.12 -12.36 12.66
CA GLY A 349 -15.93 -12.42 13.52
C GLY A 349 -14.86 -13.36 12.96
N ILE A 350 -14.69 -13.41 11.64
CA ILE A 350 -13.61 -14.13 10.98
C ILE A 350 -12.41 -13.18 10.94
N LYS A 351 -11.24 -13.65 11.37
CA LYS A 351 -9.99 -12.88 11.37
C LYS A 351 -8.90 -13.66 10.70
N ASP A 352 -8.27 -13.02 9.73
CA ASP A 352 -7.08 -13.47 9.05
C ASP A 352 -6.29 -12.25 8.58
N GLY A 353 -5.00 -12.42 8.41
CA GLY A 353 -4.06 -11.35 8.07
C GLY A 353 -3.11 -11.76 6.96
N PHE A 354 -2.36 -10.78 6.47
CA PHE A 354 -1.35 -10.90 5.42
C PHE A 354 -0.25 -9.90 5.74
N GLY A 355 0.99 -10.21 5.34
CA GLY A 355 2.06 -9.23 5.42
C GLY A 355 2.28 -8.45 4.12
N PHE A 356 1.68 -8.89 3.01
CA PHE A 356 1.73 -8.16 1.73
C PHE A 356 0.38 -8.04 1.04
N SER A 357 -0.25 -9.15 0.62
CA SER A 357 -1.56 -9.09 -0.03
C SER A 357 -2.27 -10.43 0.08
N ALA A 358 -3.57 -10.39 0.39
CA ALA A 358 -4.43 -11.50 0.85
C ALA A 358 -4.63 -12.67 -0.16
N GLY A 359 -3.54 -13.28 -0.61
CA GLY A 359 -3.50 -14.46 -1.46
C GLY A 359 -3.35 -15.76 -0.66
N LEU A 360 -3.30 -16.87 -1.38
CA LEU A 360 -3.17 -18.21 -0.81
C LEU A 360 -1.97 -18.36 0.11
N PHE A 361 -0.82 -17.76 -0.24
CA PHE A 361 0.38 -17.88 0.60
C PHE A 361 0.16 -17.27 1.98
N ASP A 362 -0.36 -16.05 2.06
CA ASP A 362 -0.68 -15.42 3.35
C ASP A 362 -1.75 -16.24 4.10
N TYR A 363 -2.81 -16.69 3.42
CA TYR A 363 -3.88 -17.50 4.03
C TYR A 363 -3.35 -18.79 4.67
N VAL A 364 -2.49 -19.52 3.95
CA VAL A 364 -1.93 -20.80 4.45
C VAL A 364 -0.92 -20.54 5.56
N LEU A 365 -0.05 -19.54 5.41
CA LEU A 365 0.96 -19.23 6.41
C LEU A 365 0.31 -18.76 7.72
N ASN A 366 -0.76 -17.99 7.65
CA ASN A 366 -1.42 -17.43 8.83
C ASN A 366 -2.54 -18.30 9.39
N PHE A 367 -2.79 -19.46 8.79
CA PHE A 367 -3.90 -20.35 9.13
C PHE A 367 -3.95 -20.72 10.63
N ASN A 368 -2.79 -20.92 11.27
CA ASN A 368 -2.69 -21.32 12.67
C ASN A 368 -2.99 -20.18 13.67
N ILE A 369 -2.83 -18.93 13.25
CA ILE A 369 -3.05 -17.73 14.08
C ILE A 369 -4.37 -17.02 13.72
N ALA A 370 -5.06 -17.46 12.68
CA ALA A 370 -6.32 -16.93 12.22
C ALA A 370 -7.53 -17.41 13.07
N THR A 371 -8.57 -16.59 13.14
CA THR A 371 -9.87 -16.92 13.76
C THR A 371 -10.88 -17.35 12.70
N LYS A 372 -11.35 -18.61 12.80
CA LYS A 372 -12.30 -19.23 11.85
C LYS A 372 -11.84 -19.22 10.37
N PRO A 373 -10.56 -19.48 10.05
CA PRO A 373 -10.02 -19.34 8.68
C PRO A 373 -10.78 -20.17 7.64
N LEU A 374 -11.26 -21.37 8.03
CA LEU A 374 -12.04 -22.25 7.15
C LEU A 374 -13.31 -21.61 6.55
N LEU A 375 -13.91 -20.61 7.22
CA LEU A 375 -15.10 -19.92 6.72
C LEU A 375 -14.80 -19.00 5.53
N ILE A 376 -13.53 -18.64 5.29
CA ILE A 376 -13.12 -17.85 4.13
C ILE A 376 -13.40 -18.61 2.83
N ILE A 377 -13.22 -19.93 2.81
CA ILE A 377 -13.41 -20.78 1.62
C ILE A 377 -14.87 -20.74 1.12
N PRO A 378 -15.91 -21.11 1.91
CA PRO A 378 -17.28 -21.08 1.44
C PRO A 378 -17.77 -19.67 1.10
N ILE A 379 -17.33 -18.63 1.84
CA ILE A 379 -17.63 -17.23 1.52
C ILE A 379 -17.00 -16.86 0.16
N GLY A 380 -15.73 -17.18 -0.04
CA GLY A 380 -15.01 -16.98 -1.29
C GLY A 380 -15.69 -17.66 -2.47
N LEU A 381 -16.08 -18.92 -2.34
CA LEU A 381 -16.82 -19.65 -3.37
C LEU A 381 -18.18 -19.00 -3.68
N ALA A 382 -18.89 -18.49 -2.67
CA ALA A 382 -20.12 -17.73 -2.90
C ALA A 382 -19.86 -16.44 -3.69
N TYR A 383 -18.81 -15.69 -3.34
CA TYR A 383 -18.38 -14.52 -4.12
C TYR A 383 -17.93 -14.88 -5.54
N ALA A 384 -17.27 -16.02 -5.75
CA ALA A 384 -16.90 -16.51 -7.08
C ALA A 384 -18.15 -16.77 -7.94
N VAL A 385 -19.18 -17.40 -7.39
CA VAL A 385 -20.47 -17.60 -8.06
C VAL A 385 -21.08 -16.25 -8.44
N VAL A 386 -21.18 -15.33 -7.47
CA VAL A 386 -21.72 -13.98 -7.70
C VAL A 386 -20.95 -13.27 -8.82
N TYR A 387 -19.62 -13.24 -8.74
CA TYR A 387 -18.77 -12.55 -9.70
C TYR A 387 -18.89 -13.16 -11.10
N TYR A 388 -18.84 -14.49 -11.22
CA TYR A 388 -18.92 -15.15 -12.53
C TYR A 388 -20.20 -14.78 -13.28
N PHE A 389 -21.35 -14.93 -12.62
CA PHE A 389 -22.65 -14.66 -13.25
C PHE A 389 -22.87 -13.16 -13.47
N LEU A 390 -22.51 -12.33 -12.49
CA LEU A 390 -22.64 -10.88 -12.58
C LEU A 390 -21.79 -10.30 -13.72
N PHE A 391 -20.51 -10.69 -13.81
CA PHE A 391 -19.61 -10.20 -14.86
C PHE A 391 -20.16 -10.58 -16.23
N ARG A 392 -20.52 -11.85 -16.44
CA ARG A 392 -21.12 -12.29 -17.71
C ARG A 392 -22.40 -11.53 -18.05
N PHE A 393 -23.29 -11.35 -17.08
CA PHE A 393 -24.54 -10.63 -17.27
C PHE A 393 -24.29 -9.19 -17.69
N VAL A 394 -23.45 -8.47 -16.93
CA VAL A 394 -23.14 -7.05 -17.16
C VAL A 394 -22.42 -6.84 -18.48
N ILE A 395 -21.41 -7.67 -18.79
CA ILE A 395 -20.66 -7.62 -20.06
C ILE A 395 -21.61 -7.77 -21.26
N ARG A 396 -22.55 -8.73 -21.21
CA ARG A 396 -23.53 -8.93 -22.29
C ARG A 396 -24.56 -7.82 -22.35
N LYS A 397 -25.15 -7.47 -21.20
CA LYS A 397 -26.27 -6.53 -21.11
C LYS A 397 -25.87 -5.12 -21.58
N TRP A 398 -24.66 -4.69 -21.26
CA TRP A 398 -24.15 -3.36 -21.63
C TRP A 398 -23.13 -3.42 -22.78
N ASN A 399 -22.93 -4.59 -23.38
CA ASN A 399 -21.98 -4.82 -24.47
C ASN A 399 -20.58 -4.23 -24.18
N LEU A 400 -20.07 -4.49 -22.98
CA LEU A 400 -18.78 -3.93 -22.54
C LEU A 400 -17.64 -4.51 -23.36
N LYS A 401 -16.67 -3.66 -23.72
CA LYS A 401 -15.48 -4.00 -24.50
C LYS A 401 -14.37 -4.55 -23.61
N THR A 402 -14.67 -5.59 -22.83
CA THR A 402 -13.66 -6.32 -22.06
C THR A 402 -12.65 -7.00 -22.99
N PRO A 403 -11.47 -7.41 -22.50
CA PRO A 403 -10.41 -7.99 -23.34
C PRO A 403 -10.92 -9.07 -24.30
N GLY A 404 -10.60 -8.92 -25.59
CA GLY A 404 -11.01 -9.82 -26.67
C GLY A 404 -12.43 -9.61 -27.19
N ARG A 405 -13.12 -8.55 -26.77
CA ARG A 405 -14.41 -8.08 -27.33
C ARG A 405 -14.27 -6.80 -28.14
N GLU A 406 -13.06 -6.27 -28.32
CA GLU A 406 -12.77 -5.10 -29.14
C GLU A 406 -13.13 -5.35 -30.61
N ASP A 407 -13.44 -4.29 -31.36
CA ASP A 407 -13.70 -4.40 -32.80
C ASP A 407 -12.38 -4.47 -33.58
N GLU A 408 -12.39 -5.04 -34.78
CA GLU A 408 -11.17 -5.42 -35.53
C GLU A 408 -10.22 -4.24 -35.86
N GLY A 409 -10.66 -2.98 -35.64
CA GLY A 409 -9.85 -1.77 -35.79
C GLY A 409 -9.23 -1.19 -34.52
N ASP A 410 -9.57 -1.67 -33.32
CA ASP A 410 -9.12 -1.10 -32.04
C ASP A 410 -7.82 -1.71 -31.50
N VAL A 411 -7.29 -2.76 -32.16
CA VAL A 411 -6.21 -3.62 -31.65
C VAL A 411 -4.83 -2.94 -31.67
N ALA A 412 -4.68 -1.76 -32.28
CA ALA A 412 -3.37 -1.12 -32.48
C ALA A 412 -2.82 -0.32 -31.28
N GLY A 413 -3.51 -0.24 -30.14
CA GLY A 413 -3.15 0.71 -29.06
C GLY A 413 -2.95 0.16 -27.64
N GLY A 414 -3.06 -1.16 -27.41
CA GLY A 414 -3.39 -1.67 -26.06
C GLY A 414 -2.58 -2.83 -25.52
N SER A 415 -1.30 -3.00 -25.87
CA SER A 415 -0.42 -3.90 -25.11
C SER A 415 0.13 -3.15 -23.88
N ILE A 416 -0.71 -3.01 -22.84
CA ILE A 416 -0.33 -2.38 -21.56
C ILE A 416 0.60 -3.31 -20.74
N LEU A 417 0.66 -4.60 -21.08
CA LEU A 417 1.42 -5.60 -20.34
C LEU A 417 2.89 -5.75 -20.81
N GLU A 418 3.29 -5.10 -21.90
CA GLU A 418 4.63 -5.26 -22.48
C GLU A 418 5.53 -4.02 -22.29
N GLN A 419 4.96 -2.89 -21.85
CA GLN A 419 5.71 -1.64 -21.70
C GLN A 419 6.48 -1.50 -20.38
N ASP A 420 6.16 -2.28 -19.34
CA ASP A 420 6.81 -2.13 -18.03
C ASP A 420 8.17 -2.82 -17.91
N ASN A 421 8.63 -3.55 -18.94
CA ASN A 421 9.94 -4.21 -18.94
C ASN A 421 11.08 -3.41 -19.59
N LYS A 422 10.86 -2.12 -19.88
CA LYS A 422 11.91 -1.22 -20.38
C LYS A 422 11.78 0.19 -19.79
N ALA A 423 12.36 0.39 -18.61
CA ALA A 423 13.00 1.65 -18.20
C ALA A 423 13.88 1.44 -16.97
#